data_AF-A0A182T997-F1
#
_entry.id   AF-A0A182T997-F1
#
_cell.length_a   1.000
_cell.length_b   1.000
_cell.length_c   1.000
_cell.angle_alpha   90.00
_cell.angle_beta   90.00
_cell.angle_gamma   90.00
#
_symmetry.space_group_name_H-M   'P 1'
#
loop_
_entity.id
_entity.type
_entity.pdbx_description
1 polymer ?
#
loop_
_entity_poly.entity_id
_entity_poly.type
_entity_poly.pdbx_seq_one_letter_code
_entity_poly.pdbx_strand_id
1 'polypeptide(L)'
;HYSIVGAKLLRPNSEYHVAVTNQDVSEPIRFSLAITDASNVIEKQEITLNTGETRLVPFAIGDIPESSYKLVAEGLSGLTFKNETDLEYQQKSFSVFVQTDKSIYKPGDTVRFRVLVLDPNTKPLPKADSISVHINDAKANRIKQWKEGKLVKGVFESELTLSTAPVLGAWTINVNVLGTVRGAGIF
;
A
#
# COMPACT_ATOMS: atom_id res chain seq x y z
N HIS A 1 -27.54 -22.17 -4.66
CA HIS A 1 -27.12 -20.80 -4.31
C HIS A 1 -25.60 -20.64 -4.45
N TYR A 2 -25.15 -19.39 -4.57
CA TYR A 2 -23.74 -19.03 -4.71
C TYR A 2 -23.39 -17.92 -3.73
N SER A 3 -22.10 -17.78 -3.40
CA SER A 3 -21.60 -16.69 -2.57
C SER A 3 -20.30 -16.11 -3.15
N ILE A 4 -20.18 -14.79 -3.09
CA ILE A 4 -19.02 -14.03 -3.56
C ILE A 4 -18.63 -13.08 -2.43
N VAL A 5 -17.41 -13.22 -1.93
CA VAL A 5 -16.92 -12.46 -0.76
C VAL A 5 -15.56 -11.88 -1.08
N GLY A 6 -15.41 -10.57 -0.86
CA GLY A 6 -14.17 -9.83 -1.03
C GLY A 6 -14.04 -8.73 0.01
N ALA A 7 -12.84 -8.15 0.13
CA ALA A 7 -12.62 -7.02 1.02
C ALA A 7 -13.33 -5.77 0.47
N LYS A 8 -13.86 -4.91 1.34
CA LYS A 8 -14.43 -3.63 0.89
C LYS A 8 -13.36 -2.68 0.33
N LEU A 9 -12.12 -2.79 0.79
CA LEU A 9 -11.02 -1.88 0.44
C LEU A 9 -10.29 -2.35 -0.81
N LEU A 10 -10.08 -1.43 -1.75
CA LEU A 10 -9.26 -1.61 -2.94
C LEU A 10 -8.03 -0.69 -2.87
N ARG A 11 -6.84 -1.25 -3.06
CA ARG A 11 -5.58 -0.49 -3.02
C ARG A 11 -4.86 -0.59 -4.37
N PRO A 12 -4.29 0.52 -4.88
CA PRO A 12 -3.44 0.46 -6.05
C PRO A 12 -2.17 -0.34 -5.75
N ASN A 13 -1.61 -0.98 -6.77
CA ASN A 13 -0.37 -1.76 -6.71
C ASN A 13 -0.44 -2.92 -5.68
N SER A 14 -1.58 -3.62 -5.61
CA SER A 14 -1.80 -4.69 -4.64
C SER A 14 -2.53 -5.88 -5.26
N GLU A 15 -2.52 -7.04 -4.59
CA GLU A 15 -3.37 -8.17 -4.96
C GLU A 15 -4.69 -8.12 -4.20
N TYR A 16 -5.80 -8.11 -4.93
CA TYR A 16 -7.15 -8.17 -4.38
C TYR A 16 -7.74 -9.56 -4.58
N HIS A 17 -8.25 -10.17 -3.52
CA HIS A 17 -8.71 -11.55 -3.57
C HIS A 17 -10.22 -11.64 -3.37
N VAL A 18 -10.89 -12.45 -4.20
CA VAL A 18 -12.32 -12.73 -4.10
C VAL A 18 -12.53 -14.23 -3.89
N ALA A 19 -13.17 -14.59 -2.78
CA ALA A 19 -13.60 -15.96 -2.53
C ALA A 19 -14.98 -16.18 -3.16
N VAL A 20 -15.09 -17.23 -3.95
CA VAL A 20 -16.32 -17.59 -4.66
C VAL A 20 -16.68 -19.03 -4.38
N THR A 21 -17.97 -19.31 -4.17
CA THR A 21 -18.46 -20.66 -3.86
C THR A 21 -19.75 -20.95 -4.61
N ASN A 22 -19.82 -22.13 -5.21
CA ASN A 22 -21.06 -22.74 -5.67
C ASN A 22 -21.45 -23.82 -4.64
N GLN A 23 -22.49 -23.60 -3.83
CA GLN A 23 -22.78 -24.49 -2.71
C GLN A 23 -23.60 -25.73 -3.14
N ASP A 24 -24.57 -25.54 -4.01
CA ASP A 24 -25.69 -26.47 -4.21
C ASP A 24 -26.39 -26.26 -5.57
N VAL A 25 -25.80 -25.49 -6.49
CA VAL A 25 -26.26 -25.49 -7.89
C VAL A 25 -25.69 -26.72 -8.57
N SER A 26 -26.57 -27.60 -9.05
CA SER A 26 -26.22 -28.92 -9.60
C SER A 26 -25.39 -28.88 -10.88
N GLU A 27 -25.53 -27.82 -11.66
CA GLU A 27 -24.75 -27.59 -12.88
C GLU A 27 -23.54 -26.68 -12.58
N PRO A 28 -22.40 -26.87 -13.26
CA PRO A 28 -21.28 -25.94 -13.16
C PRO A 28 -21.69 -24.52 -13.56
N ILE A 29 -21.36 -23.55 -12.73
CA ILE A 29 -21.64 -22.14 -13.00
C ILE A 29 -20.42 -21.53 -13.67
N ARG A 30 -20.60 -21.00 -14.87
CA ARG A 30 -19.61 -20.12 -15.51
C ARG A 30 -20.03 -18.68 -15.27
N PHE A 31 -19.15 -17.87 -14.72
CA PHE A 31 -19.42 -16.46 -14.46
C PHE A 31 -18.16 -15.61 -14.62
N SER A 32 -18.35 -14.31 -14.77
CA SER A 32 -17.27 -13.34 -14.79
C SER A 32 -17.26 -12.52 -13.50
N LEU A 33 -16.06 -12.17 -13.06
CA LEU A 33 -15.79 -11.24 -11.99
C LEU A 33 -14.97 -10.09 -12.59
N ALA A 34 -15.39 -8.85 -12.35
CA ALA A 34 -14.70 -7.68 -12.83
C ALA A 34 -14.58 -6.62 -11.74
N ILE A 35 -13.45 -5.92 -11.70
CA ILE A 35 -13.31 -4.66 -10.99
C ILE A 35 -13.46 -3.56 -12.02
N THR A 36 -14.37 -2.64 -11.79
CA THR A 36 -14.68 -1.56 -12.73
C THR A 36 -14.64 -0.21 -12.02
N ASP A 37 -14.33 0.85 -12.77
CA ASP A 37 -14.69 2.21 -12.38
C ASP A 37 -15.93 2.68 -13.19
N ALA A 38 -16.23 3.97 -13.18
CA ALA A 38 -17.37 4.54 -13.89
C ALA A 38 -17.32 4.37 -15.43
N SER A 39 -16.15 4.12 -16.01
CA SER A 39 -15.96 4.14 -17.47
C SER A 39 -15.20 2.94 -18.01
N ASN A 40 -14.47 2.22 -17.18
CA ASN A 40 -13.51 1.19 -17.59
C ASN A 40 -13.63 -0.07 -16.75
N VAL A 41 -13.35 -1.20 -17.39
CA VAL A 41 -13.02 -2.45 -16.69
C VAL A 41 -11.53 -2.38 -16.35
N ILE A 42 -11.22 -2.39 -15.06
CA ILE A 42 -9.84 -2.36 -14.54
C ILE A 42 -9.21 -3.74 -14.71
N GLU A 43 -9.91 -4.76 -14.24
CA GLU A 43 -9.48 -6.14 -14.30
C GLU A 43 -10.71 -7.05 -14.43
N LYS A 44 -10.59 -8.15 -15.16
CA LYS A 44 -11.69 -9.11 -15.34
C LYS A 44 -11.16 -10.53 -15.45
N GLN A 45 -11.87 -11.46 -14.82
CA GLN A 45 -11.63 -12.88 -14.93
C GLN A 45 -12.93 -13.63 -15.18
N GLU A 46 -12.84 -14.68 -15.99
CA GLU A 46 -13.93 -15.64 -16.16
C GLU A 46 -13.53 -16.95 -15.52
N ILE A 47 -14.45 -17.53 -14.76
CA ILE A 47 -14.23 -18.78 -14.06
C ILE A 47 -15.44 -19.69 -14.15
N THR A 48 -15.17 -20.99 -14.05
CA THR A 48 -16.19 -22.03 -13.91
C THR A 48 -16.00 -22.70 -12.55
N LEU A 49 -17.07 -22.76 -11.77
CA LEU A 49 -17.15 -23.44 -10.47
C LEU A 49 -18.08 -24.64 -10.55
N ASN A 50 -17.56 -25.80 -10.16
CA ASN A 50 -18.37 -27.00 -9.99
C ASN A 50 -19.21 -26.93 -8.70
N THR A 51 -20.22 -27.78 -8.59
CA THR A 51 -21.03 -27.90 -7.36
C THR A 51 -20.16 -28.26 -6.16
N GLY A 52 -20.35 -27.55 -5.05
CA GLY A 52 -19.57 -27.72 -3.82
C GLY A 52 -18.16 -27.11 -3.86
N GLU A 53 -17.77 -26.46 -4.96
CA GLU A 53 -16.44 -25.88 -5.11
C GLU A 53 -16.35 -24.46 -4.54
N THR A 54 -15.29 -24.21 -3.77
CA THR A 54 -14.84 -22.86 -3.40
C THR A 54 -13.51 -22.57 -4.09
N ARG A 55 -13.37 -21.38 -4.68
CA ARG A 55 -12.12 -20.90 -5.28
C ARG A 55 -11.78 -19.50 -4.79
N LEU A 56 -10.49 -19.24 -4.61
CA LEU A 56 -9.96 -17.89 -4.39
C LEU A 56 -9.46 -17.33 -5.71
N VAL A 57 -9.98 -16.18 -6.12
CA VAL A 57 -9.68 -15.53 -7.39
C VAL A 57 -8.84 -14.28 -7.12
N PRO A 58 -7.54 -14.26 -7.50
CA PRO A 58 -6.65 -13.13 -7.27
C PRO A 58 -6.72 -12.13 -8.43
N PHE A 59 -6.82 -10.84 -8.14
CA PHE A 59 -6.73 -9.73 -9.08
C PHE A 59 -5.46 -8.93 -8.81
N ALA A 60 -4.60 -8.79 -9.83
CA ALA A 60 -3.41 -7.95 -9.74
C ALA A 60 -3.79 -6.49 -10.04
N ILE A 61 -3.98 -5.69 -9.00
CA ILE A 61 -4.39 -4.30 -9.16
C ILE A 61 -3.15 -3.44 -9.44
N GLY A 62 -3.12 -2.86 -10.63
CA GLY A 62 -2.08 -1.92 -11.04
C GLY A 62 -2.15 -0.58 -10.30
N ASP A 63 -1.43 0.41 -10.84
CA ASP A 63 -1.59 1.78 -10.37
C ASP A 63 -2.91 2.35 -10.87
N ILE A 64 -3.84 2.60 -9.96
CA ILE A 64 -5.20 3.05 -10.27
C ILE A 64 -5.47 4.40 -9.58
N PRO A 65 -6.16 5.34 -10.26
CA PRO A 65 -6.46 6.65 -9.71
C PRO A 65 -7.47 6.56 -8.56
N GLU A 66 -7.64 7.67 -7.83
CA GLU A 66 -8.75 7.79 -6.90
C GLU A 66 -10.07 7.87 -7.68
N SER A 67 -10.95 6.90 -7.46
CA SER A 67 -12.24 6.79 -8.14
C SER A 67 -13.23 5.95 -7.32
N SER A 68 -14.48 5.90 -7.77
CA SER A 68 -15.48 4.96 -7.26
C SER A 68 -15.35 3.64 -8.01
N TYR A 69 -14.97 2.59 -7.29
CA TYR A 69 -14.78 1.26 -7.85
C TYR A 69 -15.92 0.32 -7.47
N LYS A 70 -16.18 -0.68 -8.31
CA LYS A 70 -17.13 -1.75 -8.04
C LYS A 70 -16.53 -3.12 -8.31
N LEU A 71 -16.92 -4.10 -7.51
CA LEU A 71 -16.83 -5.52 -7.85
C LEU A 71 -18.13 -5.93 -8.53
N VAL A 72 -18.05 -6.37 -9.78
CA VAL A 72 -19.17 -6.84 -10.60
C VAL A 72 -19.04 -8.33 -10.81
N ALA A 73 -20.11 -9.07 -10.54
CA ALA A 73 -20.20 -10.50 -10.80
C ALA A 73 -21.38 -10.79 -11.73
N GLU A 74 -21.14 -11.48 -12.83
CA GLU A 74 -22.14 -11.75 -13.87
C GLU A 74 -22.12 -13.23 -14.29
N GLY A 75 -23.25 -13.91 -14.11
CA GLY A 75 -23.45 -15.30 -14.54
C GLY A 75 -23.57 -15.40 -16.06
N LEU A 76 -22.71 -16.23 -16.65
CA LEU A 76 -22.61 -16.47 -18.10
C LEU A 76 -23.31 -17.77 -18.53
N SER A 77 -23.27 -18.80 -17.69
CA SER A 77 -23.93 -20.10 -17.92
C SER A 77 -24.15 -20.85 -16.60
N GLY A 78 -25.11 -21.77 -16.57
CA GLY A 78 -25.50 -22.58 -15.41
C GLY A 78 -26.36 -21.82 -14.39
N LEU A 79 -26.14 -20.51 -14.25
CA LEU A 79 -26.98 -19.62 -13.44
C LEU A 79 -26.91 -18.19 -13.98
N THR A 80 -28.06 -17.56 -14.22
CA THR A 80 -28.14 -16.16 -14.65
C THR A 80 -28.26 -15.24 -13.44
N PHE A 81 -27.31 -14.32 -13.27
CA PHE A 81 -27.34 -13.29 -12.25
C PHE A 81 -26.43 -12.14 -12.63
N LYS A 82 -26.66 -10.96 -12.04
CA LYS A 82 -25.71 -9.85 -12.04
C LYS A 82 -25.77 -9.13 -10.70
N ASN A 83 -24.65 -9.05 -10.01
CA ASN A 83 -24.52 -8.37 -8.73
C ASN A 83 -23.34 -7.41 -8.75
N GLU A 84 -23.48 -6.29 -8.04
CA GLU A 84 -22.47 -5.26 -7.93
C GLU A 84 -22.30 -4.84 -6.48
N THR A 85 -21.08 -4.50 -6.07
CA THR A 85 -20.79 -3.98 -4.73
C THR A 85 -19.70 -2.92 -4.82
N ASP A 86 -19.92 -1.79 -4.14
CA ASP A 86 -18.95 -0.69 -4.12
C ASP A 86 -17.68 -1.07 -3.33
N LEU A 87 -16.53 -0.71 -3.89
CA LEU A 87 -15.22 -0.85 -3.29
C LEU A 87 -14.67 0.53 -2.91
N GLU A 88 -14.09 0.62 -1.73
CA GLU A 88 -13.51 1.84 -1.18
C GLU A 88 -12.05 1.96 -1.59
N TYR A 89 -11.74 2.95 -2.44
CA TYR A 89 -10.37 3.26 -2.83
C TYR A 89 -9.55 3.73 -1.63
N GLN A 90 -8.38 3.13 -1.44
CA GLN A 90 -7.43 3.57 -0.44
C GLN A 90 -6.04 3.76 -1.06
N GLN A 91 -5.65 5.03 -1.21
CA GLN A 91 -4.35 5.45 -1.76
C GLN A 91 -3.13 4.95 -0.96
N LYS A 92 -3.33 4.48 0.27
CA LYS A 92 -2.26 3.99 1.15
C LYS A 92 -1.77 2.61 0.69
N SER A 93 -0.99 2.59 -0.38
CA SER A 93 -0.30 1.41 -0.92
C SER A 93 0.98 1.04 -0.16
N PHE A 94 1.45 1.91 0.75
CA PHE A 94 2.62 1.65 1.59
C PHE A 94 2.61 2.52 2.86
N SER A 95 3.45 2.15 3.82
CA SER A 95 3.70 2.87 5.07
C SER A 95 5.18 3.22 5.20
N VAL A 96 5.48 4.39 5.77
CA VAL A 96 6.84 4.85 6.08
C VAL A 96 6.95 5.05 7.59
N PHE A 97 7.97 4.46 8.20
CA PHE A 97 8.26 4.63 9.62
C PHE A 97 9.66 5.21 9.78
N VAL A 98 9.80 6.22 10.63
CA VAL A 98 11.10 6.80 11.00
C VAL A 98 11.33 6.49 12.47
N GLN A 99 12.51 5.95 12.79
CA GLN A 99 12.92 5.64 14.14
C GLN A 99 14.29 6.25 14.42
N THR A 100 14.44 6.86 15.58
CA THR A 100 15.69 7.39 16.09
C THR A 100 16.15 6.55 17.30
N ASP A 101 17.45 6.57 17.60
CA ASP A 101 17.98 5.85 18.75
C ASP A 101 17.59 6.50 20.11
N LYS A 102 17.22 7.77 20.09
CA LYS A 102 16.73 8.54 21.25
C LYS A 102 15.61 9.50 20.84
N SER A 103 14.83 9.94 21.81
CA SER A 103 13.79 10.98 21.62
C SER A 103 14.28 12.40 21.90
N ILE A 104 15.43 12.56 22.57
CA ILE A 104 16.02 13.86 22.92
C ILE A 104 17.55 13.75 22.78
N TYR A 105 18.16 14.73 22.14
CA TYR A 105 19.61 14.80 21.90
C TYR A 105 20.21 16.07 22.50
N LYS A 106 21.47 15.96 22.94
CA LYS A 106 22.26 17.08 23.44
C LYS A 106 23.17 17.64 22.34
N PRO A 107 23.66 18.88 22.48
CA PRO A 107 24.73 19.39 21.62
C PRO A 107 25.91 18.43 21.54
N GLY A 108 26.41 18.18 20.33
CA GLY A 108 27.47 17.20 20.06
C GLY A 108 27.03 15.73 19.96
N ASP A 109 25.79 15.38 20.29
CA ASP A 109 25.31 14.01 20.12
C ASP A 109 25.21 13.63 18.63
N THR A 110 25.40 12.34 18.34
CA THR A 110 25.09 11.74 17.05
C THR A 110 23.68 11.17 17.06
N VAL A 111 22.83 11.69 16.17
CA VAL A 111 21.49 11.17 15.89
C VAL A 111 21.63 9.99 14.96
N ARG A 112 21.25 8.79 15.40
CA ARG A 112 21.18 7.61 14.55
C ARG A 112 19.72 7.31 14.26
N PHE A 113 19.42 7.09 12.98
CA PHE A 113 18.05 6.85 12.58
C PHE A 113 17.95 5.79 11.49
N ARG A 114 16.77 5.19 11.41
CA ARG A 114 16.39 4.31 10.32
C ARG A 114 15.00 4.66 9.79
N VAL A 115 14.83 4.43 8.49
CA VAL A 115 13.59 4.59 7.76
C VAL A 115 13.16 3.22 7.24
N LEU A 116 11.95 2.81 7.56
CA LEU A 116 11.34 1.57 7.05
C LEU A 116 10.26 1.93 6.03
N VAL A 117 10.29 1.28 4.87
CA VAL A 117 9.29 1.42 3.81
C VAL A 117 8.65 0.07 3.55
N LEU A 118 7.38 -0.07 3.93
CA LEU A 118 6.66 -1.33 3.95
C LEU A 118 5.39 -1.28 3.10
N ASP A 119 5.08 -2.38 2.43
CA ASP A 119 3.79 -2.62 1.78
C ASP A 119 2.67 -2.88 2.82
N PRO A 120 1.40 -3.03 2.40
CA PRO A 120 0.29 -3.29 3.32
C PRO A 120 0.39 -4.65 4.05
N ASN A 121 1.22 -5.57 3.55
CA ASN A 121 1.51 -6.87 4.16
C ASN A 121 2.75 -6.84 5.06
N THR A 122 3.22 -5.65 5.43
CA THR A 122 4.40 -5.39 6.27
C THR A 122 5.72 -5.96 5.71
N LYS A 123 5.77 -6.20 4.39
CA LYS A 123 6.98 -6.60 3.68
C LYS A 123 7.68 -5.38 3.08
N PRO A 124 8.99 -5.45 2.79
CA PRO A 124 9.69 -4.40 2.05
C PRO A 124 8.96 -4.06 0.76
N LEU A 125 8.70 -2.76 0.52
CA LEU A 125 8.01 -2.32 -0.69
C LEU A 125 8.87 -2.59 -1.94
N PRO A 126 8.48 -3.50 -2.86
CA PRO A 126 9.36 -3.94 -3.94
C PRO A 126 9.74 -2.84 -4.94
N LYS A 127 8.87 -1.83 -5.12
CA LYS A 127 9.10 -0.72 -6.06
C LYS A 127 9.99 0.39 -5.50
N ALA A 128 10.36 0.34 -4.21
CA ALA A 128 11.16 1.37 -3.56
C ALA A 128 12.60 0.89 -3.32
N ASP A 129 13.46 1.07 -4.33
CA ASP A 129 14.89 0.77 -4.22
C ASP A 129 15.68 1.88 -3.51
N SER A 130 15.21 3.12 -3.62
CA SER A 130 15.81 4.28 -2.97
C SER A 130 14.77 5.30 -2.51
N ILE A 131 15.17 6.12 -1.53
CA ILE A 131 14.35 7.18 -0.95
C ILE A 131 15.12 8.49 -0.88
N SER A 132 14.39 9.60 -0.81
CA SER A 132 14.97 10.90 -0.51
C SER A 132 14.67 11.26 0.95
N VAL A 133 15.71 11.54 1.73
CA VAL A 133 15.62 11.89 3.14
C VAL A 133 16.28 13.23 3.36
N HIS A 134 15.67 14.10 4.14
CA HIS A 134 16.34 15.30 4.62
C HIS A 134 15.95 15.65 6.05
N ILE A 135 16.87 16.30 6.76
CA ILE A 135 16.69 16.72 8.14
C ILE A 135 16.62 18.24 8.18
N ASN A 136 15.57 18.77 8.82
CA ASN A 136 15.45 20.19 9.10
C ASN A 136 15.62 20.44 10.61
N ASP A 137 16.28 21.55 10.94
CA ASP A 137 16.32 22.05 12.32
C ASP A 137 14.96 22.67 12.75
N ALA A 138 14.88 23.10 14.00
CA ALA A 138 13.66 23.70 14.56
C ALA A 138 13.26 25.05 13.91
N LYS A 139 14.13 25.64 13.09
CA LYS A 139 13.87 26.85 12.29
C LYS A 139 13.57 26.51 10.83
N ALA A 140 13.32 25.24 10.52
CA ALA A 140 13.08 24.70 9.19
C ALA A 140 14.25 24.84 8.21
N ASN A 141 15.47 25.08 8.69
CA ASN A 141 16.66 25.05 7.83
C ASN A 141 17.02 23.61 7.50
N ARG A 142 17.27 23.31 6.21
CA ARG A 142 17.72 21.98 5.78
C ARG A 142 19.20 21.78 6.13
N ILE A 143 19.47 20.91 7.09
CA ILE A 143 20.82 20.66 7.62
C ILE A 143 21.53 19.54 6.87
N LYS A 144 20.81 18.49 6.48
CA LYS A 144 21.38 17.35 5.74
C LYS A 144 20.35 16.74 4.79
N GLN A 145 20.84 16.23 3.66
CA GLN A 145 20.02 15.55 2.67
C GLN A 145 20.74 14.35 2.07
N TRP A 146 19.99 13.26 1.89
CA TRP A 146 20.33 12.09 1.09
C TRP A 146 19.32 12.03 -0.06
N LYS A 147 19.77 12.31 -1.30
CA LYS A 147 18.88 12.30 -2.48
C LYS A 147 18.49 10.89 -2.91
N GLU A 148 19.41 9.93 -2.74
CA GLU A 148 19.26 8.53 -3.12
C GLU A 148 19.73 7.62 -1.98
N GLY A 149 18.99 7.60 -0.88
CA GLY A 149 19.19 6.66 0.21
C GLY A 149 18.77 5.26 -0.21
N LYS A 150 19.72 4.37 -0.49
CA LYS A 150 19.44 3.00 -0.91
C LYS A 150 18.76 2.22 0.22
N LEU A 151 17.65 1.58 -0.10
CA LEU A 151 16.97 0.66 0.81
C LEU A 151 17.60 -0.73 0.73
N VAL A 152 17.93 -1.31 1.87
CA VAL A 152 18.35 -2.71 2.00
C VAL A 152 17.24 -3.45 2.73
N LYS A 153 16.55 -4.35 2.02
CA LYS A 153 15.37 -5.05 2.55
C LYS A 153 14.33 -4.09 3.14
N GLY A 154 14.08 -2.98 2.46
CA GLY A 154 13.09 -1.97 2.88
C GLY A 154 13.53 -1.05 4.01
N VAL A 155 14.81 -1.07 4.40
CA VAL A 155 15.36 -0.22 5.47
C VAL A 155 16.49 0.65 4.94
N PHE A 156 16.48 1.93 5.30
CA PHE A 156 17.58 2.87 5.10
C PHE A 156 18.06 3.33 6.48
N GLU A 157 19.36 3.25 6.73
CA GLU A 157 19.97 3.64 8.01
C GLU A 157 21.02 4.73 7.75
N SER A 158 21.07 5.72 8.63
CA SER A 158 22.05 6.80 8.55
C SER A 158 22.19 7.54 9.88
N GLU A 159 23.12 8.48 9.94
CA GLU A 159 23.40 9.28 11.13
C GLU A 159 23.72 10.76 10.82
N LEU A 160 23.54 11.61 11.82
CA LEU A 160 23.88 13.03 11.80
C LEU A 160 24.45 13.45 13.16
N THR A 161 25.72 13.88 13.19
CA THR A 161 26.31 14.50 14.39
C THR A 161 25.89 15.96 14.49
N LEU A 162 25.28 16.31 15.62
CA LEU A 162 24.87 17.68 15.92
C LEU A 162 26.08 18.55 16.22
N SER A 163 26.00 19.83 15.86
CA SER A 163 26.98 20.83 16.28
C SER A 163 27.05 20.91 17.82
N THR A 164 28.15 21.43 18.36
CA THR A 164 28.27 21.79 19.78
C THR A 164 27.39 22.98 20.18
N ALA A 165 26.87 23.72 19.19
CA ALA A 165 25.87 24.77 19.37
C ALA A 165 24.75 24.64 18.31
N PRO A 166 23.88 23.62 18.39
CA PRO A 166 22.80 23.41 17.43
C PRO A 166 21.62 24.34 17.73
N VAL A 167 20.74 24.53 16.74
CA VAL A 167 19.43 25.15 16.98
C VAL A 167 18.63 24.24 17.92
N LEU A 168 18.20 24.79 19.06
CA LEU A 168 17.36 24.06 20.02
C LEU A 168 15.89 24.05 19.56
N GLY A 169 15.18 22.99 19.93
CA GLY A 169 13.78 22.76 19.57
C GLY A 169 13.60 21.42 18.87
N ALA A 170 12.43 21.20 18.28
CA ALA A 170 12.10 19.97 17.58
C ALA A 170 12.70 19.95 16.17
N TRP A 171 13.47 18.91 15.86
CA TRP A 171 14.02 18.66 14.53
C TRP A 171 13.12 17.67 13.78
N THR A 172 13.14 17.73 12.45
CA THR A 172 12.29 16.87 11.62
C THR A 172 13.10 16.08 10.60
N ILE A 173 12.86 14.77 10.53
CA ILE A 173 13.36 13.88 9.48
C ILE A 173 12.24 13.66 8.48
N ASN A 174 12.40 14.21 7.27
CA ASN A 174 11.42 14.19 6.22
C ASN A 174 11.79 13.16 5.16
N VAL A 175 10.84 12.31 4.79
CA VAL A 175 11.04 11.20 3.84
C VAL A 175 10.09 11.32 2.66
N ASN A 176 10.65 11.25 1.45
CA ASN A 176 9.92 11.10 0.20
C ASN A 176 10.19 9.72 -0.41
N VAL A 177 9.12 9.04 -0.77
CA VAL A 177 9.11 7.71 -1.40
C VAL A 177 8.24 7.80 -2.65
N LEU A 178 8.78 7.41 -3.81
CA LEU A 178 8.07 7.41 -5.10
C LEU A 178 7.41 8.76 -5.44
N GLY A 179 8.08 9.88 -5.13
CA GLY A 179 7.58 11.23 -5.38
C GLY A 179 6.57 11.74 -4.34
N THR A 180 6.14 10.91 -3.38
CA THR A 180 5.19 11.31 -2.33
C THR A 180 5.88 11.50 -0.98
N VAL A 181 5.61 12.61 -0.30
CA VAL A 181 6.07 12.87 1.07
C VAL A 181 5.19 12.07 2.04
N ARG A 182 5.76 11.10 2.77
CA ARG A 182 4.94 10.18 3.61
C ARG A 182 5.48 9.88 5.02
N GLY A 183 6.62 10.44 5.42
CA GLY A 183 7.17 10.23 6.77
C GLY A 183 7.81 11.48 7.36
N ALA A 184 7.41 11.81 8.60
CA ALA A 184 8.07 12.79 9.46
C ALA A 184 8.43 12.12 10.79
N GLY A 185 9.73 11.98 11.06
CA GLY A 185 10.23 11.68 12.41
C GLY A 185 10.51 12.99 13.14
N ILE A 186 10.13 13.11 14.41
CA ILE A 186 10.45 14.28 15.24
C ILE A 186 11.38 13.83 16.37
N PHE A 187 12.45 14.60 16.60
CA PHE A 187 13.41 14.38 17.69
C PHE A 187 13.96 15.70 18.24
#